data_AF-A0A327UEW5-F1
#
_entry.id   AF-A0A327UEW5-F1
#
_cell.length_a   1.000
_cell.length_b   1.000
_cell.length_c   1.000
_cell.angle_alpha   90.00
_cell.angle_beta   90.00
_cell.angle_gamma   90.00
#
_symmetry.space_group_name_H-M   'P 1'
#
loop_
_entity.id
_entity.type
_entity.pdbx_description
1 polymer ?
#
loop_
_entity_poly.entity_id
_entity_poly.type
_entity_poly.pdbx_seq_one_letter_code
_entity_poly.pdbx_strand_id
1 'polypeptide(L)'
;MTCRIEGCDRNRAHHRRVCALHHRRIRRWGDPHFTQWGTADETDVALIVTERRPAHGLTRLERVLVARGLTERAVPAAEIARIVGVDKRTVERWRASDRAAA
;
A
#
# COMPACT_ATOMS: atom_id res chain seq x y z
N MET A 1 -26.63 -1.04 16.44
CA MET A 1 -26.82 -1.61 15.09
C MET A 1 -25.45 -2.03 14.58
N THR A 2 -25.31 -3.24 14.02
CA THR A 2 -24.03 -3.87 13.60
C THR A 2 -23.55 -3.39 12.23
N CYS A 3 -22.28 -3.51 11.90
CA CYS A 3 -21.76 -3.16 10.58
C CYS A 3 -22.37 -4.04 9.48
N ARG A 4 -22.62 -3.48 8.27
CA ARG A 4 -23.13 -4.26 7.13
C ARG A 4 -22.05 -5.08 6.39
N ILE A 5 -20.77 -4.78 6.62
CA ILE A 5 -19.66 -5.53 6.01
C ILE A 5 -19.61 -6.93 6.62
N GLU A 6 -19.59 -7.96 5.77
CA GLU A 6 -19.54 -9.36 6.17
C GLU A 6 -18.31 -9.65 7.03
N GLY A 7 -18.48 -10.44 8.09
CA GLY A 7 -17.43 -10.73 9.07
C GLY A 7 -17.04 -9.54 9.96
N CYS A 8 -17.88 -8.51 10.10
CA CYS A 8 -17.61 -7.37 10.96
C CYS A 8 -18.65 -7.18 12.08
N ASP A 9 -18.27 -7.54 13.30
CA ASP A 9 -19.15 -7.45 14.48
C ASP A 9 -19.16 -6.07 15.15
N ARG A 10 -18.53 -5.06 14.53
CA ARG A 10 -18.47 -3.72 15.11
C ARG A 10 -19.80 -2.99 14.98
N ASN A 11 -20.10 -2.16 15.97
CA ASN A 11 -21.27 -1.28 15.90
C ASN A 11 -21.07 -0.16 14.87
N ARG A 12 -22.17 0.15 14.16
CA ARG A 12 -22.30 1.31 13.28
C ARG A 12 -23.15 2.39 13.96
N ALA A 13 -22.92 3.64 13.57
CA ALA A 13 -23.80 4.74 13.95
C ALA A 13 -25.18 4.58 13.28
N HIS A 14 -26.24 5.07 13.92
CA HIS A 14 -27.62 4.95 13.42
C HIS A 14 -27.81 5.47 11.98
N HIS A 15 -27.12 6.54 11.61
CA HIS A 15 -27.19 7.18 10.28
C HIS A 15 -26.25 6.56 9.24
N ARG A 16 -25.51 5.49 9.58
CA ARG A 16 -24.53 4.86 8.67
C ARG A 16 -24.89 3.41 8.41
N ARG A 17 -24.45 2.91 7.25
CA ARG A 17 -24.56 1.48 6.88
C ARG A 17 -23.36 0.65 7.33
N VAL A 18 -22.22 1.28 7.61
CA VAL A 18 -20.97 0.62 8.01
C VAL A 18 -20.36 1.28 9.25
N CYS A 19 -19.50 0.56 9.97
CA CYS A 19 -18.81 1.10 11.15
C CYS A 19 -17.87 2.26 10.77
N ALA A 20 -17.45 3.05 11.77
CA ALA A 20 -16.59 4.22 11.54
C ALA A 20 -15.27 3.87 10.82
N LEU A 21 -14.72 2.69 11.11
CA LEU A 21 -13.51 2.18 10.47
C LEU A 21 -13.72 1.93 8.97
N HIS A 22 -14.76 1.16 8.61
CA HIS A 22 -15.09 0.88 7.21
C HIS A 22 -15.50 2.14 6.47
N HIS A 23 -16.22 3.05 7.11
CA HIS A 23 -16.51 4.35 6.51
C HIS A 23 -15.23 5.14 6.20
N ARG A 24 -14.27 5.18 7.14
CA ARG A 24 -12.98 5.85 6.93
C ARG A 24 -12.20 5.19 5.79
N ARG A 25 -12.25 3.87 5.69
CA ARG A 25 -11.58 3.11 4.62
C ARG A 25 -12.18 3.40 3.25
N ILE A 26 -13.50 3.30 3.13
CA ILE A 26 -14.23 3.64 1.90
C ILE A 26 -13.95 5.09 1.49
N ARG A 27 -14.03 6.06 2.41
CA ARG A 27 -13.79 7.47 2.07
C ARG A 27 -12.38 7.77 1.57
N ARG A 28 -11.39 6.99 2.03
CA ARG A 28 -9.97 7.27 1.76
C ARG A 28 -9.43 6.43 0.61
N TRP A 29 -9.92 5.20 0.45
CA TRP A 29 -9.36 4.19 -0.46
C TRP A 29 -10.40 3.50 -1.33
N GLY A 30 -11.68 3.83 -1.21
CA GLY A 30 -12.77 3.22 -1.98
C GLY A 30 -13.18 1.82 -1.52
N ASP A 31 -12.37 1.15 -0.70
CA ASP A 31 -12.55 -0.24 -0.30
C ASP A 31 -12.75 -0.39 1.23
N PRO A 32 -13.85 -1.00 1.72
CA PRO A 32 -14.03 -1.30 3.15
C PRO A 32 -13.06 -2.35 3.70
N HIS A 33 -12.60 -3.30 2.89
CA HIS A 33 -11.70 -4.37 3.31
C HIS A 33 -10.24 -3.94 3.31
N PHE A 34 -9.95 -2.66 3.03
CA PHE A 34 -8.60 -2.12 3.04
C PHE A 34 -7.92 -2.31 4.42
N THR A 35 -7.25 -3.45 4.58
CA THR A 35 -6.30 -3.76 5.63
C THR A 35 -4.94 -3.61 4.99
N GLN A 36 -4.17 -2.65 5.47
CA GLN A 36 -2.73 -2.65 5.25
C GLN A 36 -2.19 -4.07 5.55
N TRP A 37 -1.79 -4.78 4.49
CA TRP A 37 -1.24 -6.15 4.42
C TRP A 37 -2.18 -7.31 4.06
N GLY A 38 -1.81 -7.97 2.96
CA GLY A 38 -2.01 -9.38 2.61
C GLY A 38 -0.90 -9.75 1.61
N THR A 39 -0.29 -10.93 1.75
CA THR A 39 0.96 -11.46 1.16
C THR A 39 1.24 -11.19 -0.32
N ALA A 40 2.50 -10.84 -0.62
CA ALA A 40 3.06 -10.76 -1.97
C ALA A 40 3.44 -12.15 -2.48
N ASP A 41 3.00 -12.54 -3.67
CA ASP A 41 3.56 -13.69 -4.38
C ASP A 41 4.90 -13.26 -5.01
N GLU A 42 5.94 -14.07 -4.82
CA GLU A 42 7.31 -13.79 -5.30
C GLU A 42 7.37 -13.55 -6.82
N THR A 43 6.40 -14.11 -7.55
CA THR A 43 6.25 -13.98 -9.01
C THR A 43 5.87 -12.56 -9.44
N ASP A 44 5.01 -11.88 -8.67
CA ASP A 44 4.52 -10.53 -8.99
C ASP A 44 5.61 -9.46 -8.82
N VAL A 45 6.50 -9.65 -7.85
CA VAL A 45 7.64 -8.76 -7.59
C VAL A 45 8.66 -8.80 -8.74
N ALA A 46 8.93 -9.99 -9.29
CA ALA A 46 9.89 -10.18 -10.38
C ALA A 46 9.44 -9.51 -11.70
N LEU A 47 8.14 -9.54 -12.01
CA LEU A 47 7.57 -8.95 -13.22
C LEU A 47 7.64 -7.41 -13.20
N ILE A 48 7.35 -6.81 -12.05
CA ILE A 48 7.29 -5.34 -11.88
C ILE A 48 8.68 -4.70 -11.93
N VAL A 49 9.68 -5.38 -11.34
CA VAL A 49 11.09 -4.93 -11.37
C VAL A 49 11.66 -4.99 -12.78
N THR A 50 11.26 -6.00 -13.58
CA THR A 50 11.79 -6.23 -14.93
C THR A 50 11.12 -5.32 -15.97
N GLU A 51 9.80 -5.13 -15.91
CA GLU A 51 9.06 -4.42 -16.96
C GLU A 51 8.89 -2.90 -16.73
N ARG A 52 9.24 -2.38 -15.55
CA ARG A 52 9.04 -0.97 -15.16
C ARG A 52 7.60 -0.46 -15.36
N ARG A 53 6.61 -1.36 -15.36
CA ARG A 53 5.19 -1.00 -15.51
C ARG A 53 4.58 -0.60 -14.17
N PRO A 54 3.72 0.42 -14.12
CA PRO A 54 2.97 0.75 -12.92
C PRO A 54 1.97 -0.37 -12.63
N ALA A 55 2.25 -1.18 -11.61
CA ALA A 55 1.33 -2.22 -11.19
C ALA A 55 0.22 -1.60 -10.34
N HIS A 56 -0.97 -1.49 -10.93
CA HIS A 56 -2.21 -1.39 -10.17
C HIS A 56 -2.30 -2.63 -9.27
N GLY A 57 -2.54 -2.45 -7.96
CA GLY A 57 -2.71 -3.59 -7.03
C GLY A 57 -1.52 -3.90 -6.10
N LEU A 58 -0.37 -3.22 -6.23
CA LEU A 58 0.77 -3.41 -5.33
C LEU A 58 0.43 -3.20 -3.84
N THR A 59 0.72 -4.20 -3.02
CA THR A 59 0.70 -4.17 -1.56
C THR A 59 1.76 -3.20 -1.02
N ARG A 60 1.63 -2.80 0.24
CA ARG A 60 2.59 -1.89 0.88
C ARG A 60 3.99 -2.52 0.98
N LEU A 61 4.09 -3.82 1.26
CA LEU A 61 5.38 -4.50 1.39
C LEU A 61 6.06 -4.60 0.03
N GLU A 62 5.34 -4.95 -1.03
CA GLU A 62 5.90 -4.97 -2.39
C GLU A 62 6.39 -3.60 -2.83
N ARG A 63 5.66 -2.52 -2.55
CA ARG A 63 6.14 -1.16 -2.85
C ARG A 63 7.46 -0.86 -2.14
N VAL A 64 7.62 -1.31 -0.89
CA VAL A 64 8.86 -1.13 -0.11
C VAL A 64 9.99 -1.97 -0.70
N LEU A 65 9.75 -3.26 -0.98
CA LEU A 65 10.76 -4.16 -1.54
C LEU A 65 11.20 -3.73 -2.95
N VAL A 66 10.25 -3.38 -3.82
CA VAL A 66 10.52 -2.82 -5.16
C VAL A 66 11.28 -1.50 -5.04
N ALA A 67 10.86 -0.59 -4.15
CA ALA A 67 11.57 0.68 -3.94
C ALA A 67 13.00 0.49 -3.41
N ARG A 68 13.23 -0.51 -2.55
CA ARG A 68 14.56 -0.87 -2.05
C ARG A 68 15.44 -1.43 -3.16
N GLY A 69 14.96 -2.43 -3.91
CA GLY A 69 15.70 -3.00 -5.03
C GLY A 69 15.95 -2.01 -6.19
N LEU A 70 15.09 -1.00 -6.37
CA LEU A 70 15.35 0.10 -7.31
C LEU A 70 16.34 1.12 -6.72
N THR A 71 16.32 1.34 -5.41
CA THR A 71 17.29 2.21 -4.73
C THR A 71 18.70 1.62 -4.79
N GLU A 72 18.86 0.32 -4.60
CA GLU A 72 20.15 -0.39 -4.76
C GLU A 72 20.71 -0.25 -6.18
N ARG A 73 19.83 -0.08 -7.19
CA ARG A 73 20.18 0.18 -8.59
C ARG A 73 20.34 1.68 -8.91
N ALA A 74 20.46 2.53 -7.88
CA ALA A 74 20.61 3.97 -7.99
C ALA A 74 19.49 4.70 -8.77
N VAL A 75 18.28 4.14 -8.83
CA VAL A 75 17.15 4.76 -9.52
C VAL A 75 16.70 6.03 -8.75
N PRO A 76 16.39 7.15 -9.42
CA PRO A 76 15.95 8.38 -8.74
C PRO A 76 14.66 8.20 -7.93
N ALA A 77 14.54 8.86 -6.77
CA ALA A 77 13.38 8.69 -5.88
C ALA A 77 12.04 9.08 -6.54
N ALA A 78 12.03 10.06 -7.43
CA ALA A 78 10.85 10.47 -8.18
C ALA A 78 10.41 9.40 -9.20
N GLU A 79 11.37 8.76 -9.85
CA GLU A 79 11.15 7.64 -10.78
C GLU A 79 10.56 6.43 -10.02
N ILE A 80 11.14 6.09 -8.86
CA ILE A 80 10.64 5.02 -7.98
C ILE A 80 9.21 5.33 -7.53
N ALA A 81 8.95 6.57 -7.10
CA ALA A 81 7.64 7.02 -6.64
C ALA A 81 6.56 6.84 -7.70
N ARG A 82 6.90 7.17 -8.96
CA ARG A 82 6.02 6.96 -10.12
C ARG A 82 5.77 5.46 -10.39
N ILE A 83 6.82 4.63 -10.35
CA ILE A 83 6.72 3.18 -10.58
C ILE A 83 5.87 2.50 -9.51
N VAL A 84 6.13 2.81 -8.24
CA VAL A 84 5.48 2.17 -7.09
C VAL A 84 4.22 2.92 -6.64
N GLY A 85 3.78 3.96 -7.36
CA GLY A 85 2.54 4.71 -7.10
C GLY A 85 2.45 5.35 -5.70
N VAL A 86 3.51 5.99 -5.23
CA VAL A 86 3.55 6.74 -3.95
C VAL A 86 4.13 8.14 -4.17
N ASP A 87 4.08 8.99 -3.13
CA ASP A 87 4.76 10.29 -3.15
C ASP A 87 6.30 10.13 -2.99
N LYS A 88 7.07 10.99 -3.66
CA LYS A 88 8.55 11.01 -3.58
C LYS A 88 9.06 11.04 -2.14
N ARG A 89 8.42 11.81 -1.25
CA ARG A 89 8.80 11.91 0.17
C ARG A 89 8.66 10.59 0.91
N THR A 90 7.76 9.71 0.44
CA THR A 90 7.60 8.36 0.99
C THR A 90 8.83 7.51 0.70
N VAL A 91 9.34 7.57 -0.54
CA VAL A 91 10.57 6.86 -0.95
C VAL A 91 11.78 7.41 -0.19
N GLU A 92 11.90 8.73 -0.05
CA GLU A 92 12.98 9.35 0.72
C GLU A 92 12.97 8.93 2.19
N ARG A 93 11.78 8.82 2.80
CA ARG A 93 11.63 8.31 4.17
C ARG A 93 12.09 6.86 4.30
N TRP A 94 11.70 5.99 3.36
CA TRP A 94 12.15 4.59 3.36
C TRP A 94 13.67 4.50 3.27
N ARG A 95 14.31 5.27 2.39
CA ARG A 95 15.78 5.34 2.30
C ARG A 95 16.43 5.81 3.59
N ALA A 96 15.82 6.77 4.29
CA ALA A 96 16.33 7.25 5.57
C ALA A 96 16.23 6.15 6.64
N SER A 97 15.12 5.40 6.68
CA SER A 97 14.96 4.25 7.56
C SER A 97 15.96 3.13 7.24
N ASP A 98 16.17 2.81 5.96
CA ASP A 98 17.13 1.78 5.54
C ASP A 98 18.57 2.15 5.94
N ARG A 99 18.97 3.42 5.79
CA ARG A 99 20.28 3.91 6.25
C ARG A 99 20.45 3.87 7.76
N ALA A 100 19.37 4.01 8.52
CA ALA A 100 19.41 3.92 9.98
C ALA A 100 19.45 2.47 10.49
N ALA A 101 19.10 1.50 9.62
CA ALA A 101 19.08 0.08 9.92
C ALA A 101 20.31 -0.69 9.39
N ALA A 102 21.20 -0.01 8.65
CA ALA A 102 22.47 -0.52 8.14
C ALA A 102 23.61 -0.08 9.05
#